data_AF-A0A935MGN9-F1
#
_entry.id   AF-A0A935MGN9-F1
#
_cell.length_a   1.000
_cell.length_b   1.000
_cell.length_c   1.000
_cell.angle_alpha   90.00
_cell.angle_beta   90.00
_cell.angle_gamma   90.00
#
_symmetry.space_group_name_H-M   'P 1'
#
loop_
_entity.id
_entity.type
_entity.pdbx_description
1 polymer ?
#
loop_
_entity_poly.entity_id
_entity_poly.type
_entity_poly.pdbx_seq_one_letter_code
_entity_poly.pdbx_strand_id
1 'polypeptide(L)'
;MPAPTRVPARSGMIAAKTSSGSIVKFSDQLTKSVTDVAQIIEQHKGMIDSIQEIALELTTSIGTLHTLTVKYARTANGILDVLLPILRNLPIIPKNVMQMLVTLEATTQKIIDNEVSTSKTITDVQSGLRTGDVNKIKGHAGQLQTVTRTLTSMLPK
;
A
#
# COMPACT_ATOMS: atom_id res chain seq x y z
N MET A 1 -92.11 -4.68 41.05
CA MET A 1 -90.98 -4.85 41.98
C MET A 1 -89.85 -3.91 41.59
N PRO A 2 -89.03 -3.47 42.55
CA PRO A 2 -88.10 -2.35 42.44
C PRO A 2 -86.66 -2.74 42.07
N ALA A 3 -85.89 -1.71 41.72
CA ALA A 3 -84.42 -1.54 41.85
C ALA A 3 -83.51 -2.16 40.77
N PRO A 4 -82.38 -1.49 40.42
CA PRO A 4 -81.66 -0.51 41.23
C PRO A 4 -81.41 0.88 40.59
N THR A 5 -81.64 1.91 41.41
CA THR A 5 -80.91 3.18 41.42
C THR A 5 -79.40 2.93 41.59
N ARG A 6 -78.49 3.62 40.88
CA ARG A 6 -78.07 5.01 41.17
C ARG A 6 -77.28 5.61 39.99
N VAL A 7 -77.60 6.87 39.69
CA VAL A 7 -77.05 7.81 38.68
C VAL A 7 -75.98 8.74 39.35
N PRO A 8 -75.36 9.75 38.69
CA PRO A 8 -74.31 9.76 37.64
C PRO A 8 -73.11 10.66 38.04
N ALA A 9 -72.17 10.90 37.11
CA ALA A 9 -71.60 12.21 36.73
C ALA A 9 -70.08 12.25 36.47
N ARG A 10 -69.76 12.31 35.18
CA ARG A 10 -68.79 13.17 34.46
C ARG A 10 -67.42 13.55 35.08
N SER A 11 -66.43 13.26 34.22
CA SER A 11 -65.34 14.14 33.75
C SER A 11 -64.14 14.34 34.67
N GLY A 12 -63.00 13.83 34.22
CA GLY A 12 -61.69 14.26 34.69
C GLY A 12 -60.54 13.45 34.13
N MET A 13 -59.86 14.04 33.15
CA MET A 13 -58.47 13.76 32.74
C MET A 13 -58.12 12.43 32.05
N ILE A 14 -57.92 12.60 30.74
CA ILE A 14 -56.96 11.90 29.91
C ILE A 14 -55.60 11.85 30.65
N ALA A 15 -55.25 10.70 31.22
CA ALA A 15 -53.86 10.41 31.53
C ALA A 15 -53.20 9.95 30.23
N ALA A 16 -52.72 10.93 29.47
CA ALA A 16 -51.76 10.68 28.42
C ALA A 16 -50.61 9.89 29.06
N LYS A 17 -50.41 8.65 28.62
CA LYS A 17 -49.16 7.94 28.83
C LYS A 17 -48.13 8.72 28.01
N THR A 18 -47.57 9.77 28.61
CA THR A 18 -46.34 10.39 28.14
C THR A 18 -45.34 9.27 28.02
N SER A 19 -45.10 8.86 26.78
CA SER A 19 -43.84 8.27 26.37
C SER A 19 -42.78 9.21 26.91
N SER A 20 -42.20 8.85 28.06
CA SER A 20 -40.97 9.44 28.57
C SER A 20 -39.92 9.18 27.51
N GLY A 21 -39.85 10.05 26.50
CA GLY A 21 -38.71 10.19 25.64
C GLY A 21 -37.56 10.48 26.59
N SER A 22 -36.72 9.47 26.82
CA SER A 22 -35.47 9.60 27.55
C SER A 22 -34.75 10.79 26.94
N ILE A 23 -34.71 11.92 27.65
CA ILE A 23 -33.89 13.05 27.27
C ILE A 23 -32.46 12.56 27.43
N VAL A 24 -31.89 12.09 26.32
CA VAL A 24 -30.47 11.74 26.24
C VAL A 24 -29.70 12.98 26.62
N LYS A 25 -29.03 12.94 27.76
CA LYS A 25 -28.19 14.04 28.19
C LYS A 25 -27.08 14.21 27.16
N PHE A 26 -26.89 15.45 26.71
CA PHE A 26 -25.83 15.79 25.76
C PHE A 26 -24.45 15.30 26.23
N SER A 27 -24.21 15.30 27.54
CA SER A 27 -22.98 14.74 28.15
C SER A 27 -22.79 13.26 27.86
N ASP A 28 -23.86 12.47 27.92
CA ASP A 28 -23.82 11.01 27.76
C ASP A 28 -23.64 10.66 26.28
N GLN A 29 -24.28 11.42 25.40
CA GLN A 29 -24.10 11.32 23.94
C GLN A 29 -22.67 11.68 23.53
N LEU A 30 -22.11 12.77 24.08
CA LEU A 30 -20.76 13.25 23.77
C LEU A 30 -19.70 12.28 24.31
N THR A 31 -19.90 11.74 25.52
CA THR A 31 -19.02 10.73 26.12
C THR A 31 -19.03 9.43 25.30
N LYS A 32 -20.20 9.01 24.82
CA LYS A 32 -20.34 7.86 23.93
C LYS A 32 -19.61 8.09 22.61
N SER A 33 -19.78 9.25 21.96
CA SER A 33 -19.08 9.58 20.73
C SER A 33 -17.55 9.64 20.89
N VAL A 34 -17.03 10.15 22.01
CA VAL A 34 -15.59 10.14 22.30
C VAL A 34 -15.06 8.72 22.50
N THR A 35 -15.82 7.88 23.20
CA THR A 35 -15.47 6.47 23.40
C THR A 35 -15.48 5.70 22.06
N ASP A 36 -16.48 5.94 21.23
CA ASP A 36 -16.58 5.34 19.89
C ASP A 36 -15.40 5.79 19.01
N VAL A 37 -15.04 7.07 19.02
CA VAL A 37 -13.87 7.58 18.29
C VAL A 37 -12.57 6.95 18.80
N ALA A 38 -12.40 6.82 20.11
CA ALA A 38 -11.22 6.16 20.68
C ALA A 38 -11.13 4.69 20.28
N GLN A 39 -12.26 3.97 20.28
CA GLN A 39 -12.33 2.57 19.84
C GLN A 39 -12.03 2.42 18.35
N ILE A 40 -12.55 3.34 17.52
CA ILE A 40 -12.28 3.39 16.09
C ILE A 40 -10.79 3.69 15.84
N ILE A 41 -10.15 4.57 16.61
CA ILE A 41 -8.72 4.86 16.50
C ILE A 41 -7.89 3.61 16.85
N GLU A 42 -8.23 2.88 17.90
CA GLU A 42 -7.51 1.66 18.29
C GLU A 42 -7.64 0.54 17.23
N GLN A 43 -8.83 0.39 16.62
CA GLN A 43 -9.02 -0.53 15.50
C GLN A 43 -8.20 -0.12 14.27
N HIS A 44 -8.18 1.17 13.94
CA HIS A 44 -7.37 1.66 12.81
C HIS A 44 -5.88 1.52 13.08
N LYS A 45 -5.42 1.63 14.33
CA LYS A 45 -4.02 1.41 14.71
C LYS A 45 -3.56 0.00 14.38
N GLY A 46 -4.29 -1.03 14.80
CA GLY A 46 -3.94 -2.42 14.48
C GLY A 46 -3.92 -2.71 12.97
N MET A 47 -4.83 -2.09 12.21
CA MET A 47 -4.82 -2.17 10.75
C MET A 47 -3.62 -1.44 10.13
N ILE A 48 -3.25 -0.26 10.64
CA ILE A 48 -2.08 0.51 10.20
C ILE A 48 -0.79 -0.26 10.47
N ASP A 49 -0.66 -0.86 11.65
CA ASP A 49 0.49 -1.70 12.04
C ASP A 49 0.61 -2.91 11.08
N SER A 50 -0.52 -3.55 10.76
CA SER A 50 -0.56 -4.65 9.79
C SER A 50 -0.15 -4.21 8.38
N ILE A 51 -0.60 -3.04 7.92
CA ILE A 51 -0.20 -2.46 6.63
C ILE A 51 1.31 -2.17 6.61
N GLN A 52 1.84 -1.64 7.70
CA GLN A 52 3.25 -1.33 7.85
C GLN A 52 4.12 -2.60 7.83
N GLU A 53 3.68 -3.66 8.50
CA GLU A 53 4.37 -4.96 8.51
C GLU A 53 4.39 -5.60 7.11
N ILE A 54 3.24 -5.65 6.43
CA ILE A 54 3.14 -6.14 5.06
C ILE A 54 4.01 -5.28 4.12
N ALA A 55 3.99 -3.96 4.27
CA ALA A 55 4.81 -3.06 3.47
C ALA A 55 6.31 -3.30 3.69
N LEU A 56 6.74 -3.61 4.92
CA LEU A 56 8.13 -3.96 5.23
C LEU A 56 8.55 -5.28 4.60
N GLU A 57 7.69 -6.30 4.65
CA GLU A 57 7.94 -7.60 4.04
C GLU A 57 8.01 -7.50 2.51
N LEU A 58 7.08 -6.76 1.89
CA LEU A 58 7.09 -6.47 0.46
C LEU A 58 8.34 -5.69 0.04
N THR A 59 8.72 -4.65 0.80
CA THR A 59 9.93 -3.86 0.53
C THR A 59 11.19 -4.73 0.62
N THR A 60 11.25 -5.61 1.61
CA THR A 60 12.35 -6.57 1.78
C THR A 60 12.42 -7.56 0.61
N SER A 61 11.26 -8.07 0.18
CA SER A 61 11.15 -8.99 -0.96
C SER A 61 11.60 -8.33 -2.28
N ILE A 62 11.18 -7.08 -2.50
CA ILE A 62 11.62 -6.26 -3.65
C ILE A 62 13.14 -6.06 -3.61
N GLY A 63 13.71 -5.79 -2.43
CA GLY A 63 15.16 -5.64 -2.28
C GLY A 63 15.94 -6.91 -2.63
N THR A 64 15.47 -8.07 -2.18
CA THR A 64 16.05 -9.37 -2.53
C THR A 64 15.97 -9.63 -4.04
N LEU A 65 14.79 -9.42 -4.64
CA LEU A 65 14.58 -9.61 -6.07
C LEU A 65 15.49 -8.69 -6.88
N HIS A 66 15.53 -7.40 -6.53
CA HIS A 66 16.37 -6.41 -7.20
C HIS A 66 17.85 -6.79 -7.14
N THR A 67 18.33 -7.24 -5.98
CA THR A 67 19.72 -7.70 -5.80
C THR A 67 20.04 -8.88 -6.70
N LEU A 68 19.13 -9.87 -6.78
CA LEU A 68 19.28 -11.01 -7.68
C LEU A 68 19.27 -10.56 -9.15
N THR A 69 18.33 -9.71 -9.54
CA THR A 69 18.22 -9.17 -10.89
C THR A 69 19.49 -8.43 -11.31
N VAL A 70 20.06 -7.57 -10.45
CA VAL A 70 21.32 -6.88 -10.74
C VAL A 70 22.48 -7.87 -10.87
N LYS A 71 22.56 -8.89 -10.00
CA LYS A 71 23.60 -9.93 -10.09
C LYS A 71 23.53 -10.66 -11.43
N TYR A 72 22.34 -11.09 -11.86
CA TYR A 72 22.15 -11.73 -13.16
C TYR A 72 22.42 -10.77 -14.33
N ALA A 73 22.02 -9.51 -14.21
CA ALA A 73 22.31 -8.49 -15.22
C ALA A 73 23.82 -8.29 -15.39
N ARG A 74 24.61 -8.22 -14.30
CA ARG A 74 26.08 -8.16 -14.39
C ARG A 74 26.67 -9.39 -15.07
N THR A 75 26.19 -10.58 -14.74
CA THR A 75 26.66 -11.82 -15.38
C THR A 75 26.36 -11.81 -16.88
N ALA A 76 25.14 -11.42 -17.27
CA ALA A 76 24.75 -11.31 -18.67
C ALA A 76 25.58 -10.24 -19.40
N ASN A 77 25.83 -9.08 -18.79
CA ASN A 77 26.65 -8.03 -19.36
C ASN A 77 28.09 -8.51 -19.60
N GLY A 78 28.70 -9.17 -18.61
CA GLY A 78 30.06 -9.70 -18.76
C GLY A 78 30.18 -10.78 -19.84
N ILE A 79 29.14 -11.59 -20.05
CA ILE A 79 29.10 -12.53 -21.18
C ILE A 79 28.99 -11.77 -22.52
N LEU A 80 28.13 -10.74 -22.59
CA LEU A 80 27.94 -9.94 -23.80
C LEU A 80 29.20 -9.16 -24.17
N ASP A 81 29.94 -8.62 -23.19
CA ASP A 81 31.21 -7.90 -23.39
C ASP A 81 32.26 -8.79 -24.10
N VAL A 82 32.26 -10.10 -23.83
CA VAL A 82 33.15 -11.07 -24.47
C VAL A 82 32.60 -11.55 -25.82
N LEU A 83 31.30 -11.80 -25.91
CA LEU A 83 30.68 -12.36 -27.11
C LEU A 83 30.48 -11.34 -28.24
N LEU A 84 30.07 -10.10 -27.94
CA LEU A 84 29.75 -9.09 -28.95
C LEU A 84 30.93 -8.77 -29.89
N PRO A 85 32.18 -8.63 -29.43
CA PRO A 85 33.32 -8.42 -30.32
C PRO A 85 33.57 -9.59 -31.27
N ILE A 86 33.43 -10.83 -30.77
CA ILE A 86 33.60 -12.05 -31.58
C ILE A 86 32.52 -12.11 -32.65
N LEU A 87 31.28 -11.84 -32.26
CA LEU A 87 30.13 -11.86 -33.16
C LEU A 87 30.21 -10.74 -34.20
N ARG A 88 30.67 -9.53 -33.85
CA ARG A 88 30.87 -8.44 -34.83
C ARG A 88 31.92 -8.76 -35.89
N ASN A 89 32.90 -9.61 -35.57
CA ASN A 89 33.94 -10.02 -36.51
C ASN A 89 33.54 -11.21 -37.39
N LEU A 90 32.35 -11.80 -37.19
CA LEU A 90 31.84 -12.89 -38.03
C LEU A 90 31.02 -12.35 -39.21
N PRO A 91 31.34 -12.73 -40.46
CA PRO A 91 30.69 -12.19 -41.65
C PRO A 91 29.22 -12.62 -41.84
N ILE A 92 28.75 -13.65 -41.13
CA ILE A 92 27.40 -14.21 -41.30
C ILE A 92 26.67 -14.25 -39.95
N ILE A 93 26.27 -13.08 -39.44
CA ILE A 93 25.34 -12.98 -38.32
C ILE A 93 24.05 -12.28 -38.77
N PRO A 94 22.88 -12.89 -38.55
CA PRO A 94 21.61 -12.23 -38.79
C PRO A 94 21.47 -10.95 -37.96
N LYS A 95 21.07 -9.84 -38.60
CA LYS A 95 20.91 -8.53 -37.94
C LYS A 95 20.01 -8.59 -36.70
N ASN A 96 18.98 -9.43 -36.73
CA ASN A 96 18.04 -9.61 -35.61
C ASN A 96 18.73 -10.15 -34.35
N VAL A 97 19.69 -11.08 -34.50
CA VAL A 97 20.44 -11.66 -33.38
C VAL A 97 21.38 -10.61 -32.79
N MET A 98 22.09 -9.87 -33.64
CA MET A 98 22.97 -8.79 -33.20
C MET A 98 22.19 -7.69 -32.46
N GLN A 99 21.02 -7.30 -32.99
CA GLN A 99 20.16 -6.31 -32.37
C GLN A 99 19.61 -6.79 -31.02
N MET A 100 19.26 -8.08 -30.91
CA MET A 100 18.83 -8.67 -29.64
C MET A 100 19.94 -8.59 -28.58
N LEU A 101 21.18 -8.94 -28.95
CA LEU A 101 22.31 -8.91 -28.02
C LEU A 101 22.65 -7.49 -27.56
N VAL A 102 22.64 -6.51 -28.46
CA VAL A 102 22.83 -5.09 -28.13
C VAL A 102 21.69 -4.56 -27.25
N THR A 103 20.45 -4.99 -27.52
CA THR A 103 19.29 -4.61 -26.69
C THR A 103 19.39 -5.23 -25.29
N LEU A 104 19.87 -6.48 -25.22
CA LEU A 104 20.10 -7.17 -23.96
C LEU A 104 21.19 -6.45 -23.14
N GLU A 105 22.32 -6.11 -23.76
CA GLU A 105 23.41 -5.33 -23.16
C GLU A 105 22.89 -4.00 -22.62
N ALA A 106 22.16 -3.24 -23.44
CA ALA A 106 21.60 -1.95 -23.03
C ALA A 106 20.61 -2.08 -21.87
N THR A 107 19.84 -3.18 -21.82
CA THR A 107 18.87 -3.43 -20.74
C THR A 107 19.58 -3.88 -19.46
N THR A 108 20.57 -4.76 -19.55
CA THR A 108 21.36 -5.21 -18.40
C THR A 108 22.16 -4.05 -17.82
N GLN A 109 22.75 -3.21 -18.67
CA GLN A 109 23.48 -2.03 -18.22
C GLN A 109 22.56 -1.04 -17.49
N LYS A 110 21.36 -0.77 -18.02
CA LYS A 110 20.37 0.07 -17.32
C LYS A 110 19.99 -0.48 -15.94
N ILE A 111 19.90 -1.80 -15.77
CA ILE A 111 19.62 -2.43 -14.47
C ILE A 111 20.79 -2.18 -13.51
N ILE A 112 22.02 -2.37 -13.98
CA ILE A 112 23.25 -2.18 -13.19
C ILE A 112 23.39 -0.70 -12.78
N ASP A 113 23.22 0.23 -13.71
CA ASP A 113 23.36 1.67 -13.47
C ASP A 113 22.37 2.18 -12.42
N ASN A 114 21.17 1.58 -12.35
CA ASN A 114 20.13 1.96 -11.40
C ASN A 114 20.23 1.25 -10.04
N GLU A 115 21.16 0.32 -9.85
CA GLU A 115 21.31 -0.47 -8.63
C GLU A 115 21.44 0.42 -7.39
N VAL A 116 22.40 1.35 -7.41
CA VAL A 116 22.72 2.20 -6.24
C VAL A 116 21.51 3.03 -5.83
N SER A 117 20.84 3.65 -6.80
CA SER A 117 19.65 4.47 -6.55
C SER A 117 18.47 3.64 -6.04
N THR A 118 18.25 2.45 -6.62
CA THR A 118 17.15 1.56 -6.24
C THR A 118 17.38 0.96 -4.86
N SER A 119 18.59 0.50 -4.57
CA SER A 119 19.01 0.01 -3.26
C SER A 119 18.82 1.08 -2.18
N LYS A 120 19.28 2.30 -2.43
CA LYS A 120 19.07 3.43 -1.52
C LYS A 120 17.59 3.69 -1.28
N THR A 121 16.78 3.72 -2.33
CA THR A 121 15.33 3.91 -2.23
C THR A 121 14.66 2.82 -1.37
N ILE A 122 15.05 1.56 -1.55
CA ILE A 122 14.55 0.44 -0.74
C ILE A 122 14.93 0.63 0.74
N THR A 123 16.19 1.00 1.02
CA THR A 123 16.66 1.26 2.40
C THR A 123 15.92 2.43 3.03
N ASP A 124 15.72 3.52 2.30
CA ASP A 124 15.03 4.71 2.79
C ASP A 124 13.55 4.42 3.08
N VAL A 125 12.89 3.63 2.23
CA VAL A 125 11.50 3.18 2.44
C VAL A 125 11.41 2.23 3.63
N GLN A 126 12.33 1.27 3.76
CA GLN A 126 12.36 0.37 4.92
C GLN A 126 12.60 1.13 6.23
N SER A 127 13.48 2.14 6.21
CA SER A 127 13.72 3.02 7.35
C SER A 127 12.49 3.85 7.68
N GLY A 128 11.84 4.47 6.69
CA GLY A 128 10.62 5.25 6.84
C GLY A 128 9.47 4.41 7.40
N LEU A 129 9.28 3.20 6.87
CA LEU A 129 8.30 2.25 7.39
C LEU A 129 8.62 1.87 8.83
N ARG A 130 9.86 1.50 9.20
CA ARG A 130 10.19 1.13 10.60
C ARG A 130 10.03 2.26 11.61
N THR A 131 10.29 3.49 11.19
CA THR A 131 10.29 4.67 12.08
C THR A 131 8.96 5.44 12.08
N GLY A 132 8.01 5.06 11.22
CA GLY A 132 6.79 5.83 11.00
C GLY A 132 7.03 7.20 10.36
N ASP A 133 8.23 7.45 9.81
CA ASP A 133 8.59 8.72 9.19
C ASP A 133 7.99 8.83 7.79
N VAL A 134 6.79 9.42 7.75
CA VAL A 134 6.01 9.63 6.53
C VAL A 134 6.72 10.51 5.50
N ASN A 135 7.68 11.36 5.92
CA ASN A 135 8.44 12.21 5.00
C ASN A 135 9.44 11.39 4.17
N LYS A 136 10.06 10.37 4.78
CA LYS A 136 10.88 9.39 4.06
C LYS A 136 10.05 8.55 3.09
N ILE A 137 8.83 8.18 3.46
CA ILE A 137 7.93 7.42 2.57
C ILE A 137 7.46 8.29 1.40
N LYS A 138 6.99 9.52 1.66
CA LYS A 138 6.50 10.45 0.62
C LYS A 138 7.59 10.92 -0.34
N GLY A 139 8.80 11.17 0.15
CA GLY A 139 9.93 11.60 -0.69
C GLY A 139 10.35 10.55 -1.72
N HIS A 140 10.20 9.26 -1.38
CA HIS A 140 10.66 8.14 -2.21
C HIS A 140 9.54 7.39 -2.94
N ALA A 141 8.26 7.63 -2.63
CA ALA A 141 7.13 7.05 -3.36
C ALA A 141 7.15 7.39 -4.86
N GLY A 142 7.54 8.63 -5.22
CA GLY A 142 7.70 9.03 -6.63
C GLY A 142 8.87 8.32 -7.33
N GLN A 143 9.93 8.01 -6.59
CA GLN A 143 11.08 7.27 -7.10
C GLN A 143 10.74 5.79 -7.27
N LEU A 144 10.04 5.17 -6.31
CA LEU A 144 9.50 3.81 -6.44
C LEU A 144 8.58 3.70 -7.66
N GLN A 145 7.69 4.67 -7.89
CA GLN A 145 6.81 4.67 -9.05
C GLN A 145 7.58 4.77 -10.38
N THR A 146 8.71 5.49 -10.37
CA THR A 146 9.62 5.59 -11.52
C THR A 146 10.37 4.28 -11.75
N VAL A 147 10.86 3.62 -10.69
CA VAL A 147 11.47 2.29 -10.75
C VAL A 147 10.45 1.27 -11.27
N THR A 148 9.22 1.28 -10.76
CA THR A 148 8.14 0.39 -11.26
C THR A 148 7.87 0.63 -12.73
N ARG A 149 7.69 1.88 -13.19
CA ARG A 149 7.50 2.16 -14.63
C ARG A 149 8.68 1.68 -15.47
N THR A 150 9.89 1.86 -14.98
CA THR A 150 11.11 1.41 -15.67
C THR A 150 11.14 -0.11 -15.78
N LEU A 151 10.89 -0.83 -14.68
CA LEU A 151 10.79 -2.29 -14.66
C LEU A 151 9.64 -2.82 -15.54
N THR A 152 8.47 -2.17 -15.50
CA THR A 152 7.33 -2.53 -16.37
C THR A 152 7.64 -2.30 -17.84
N SER A 153 8.36 -1.23 -18.18
CA SER A 153 8.78 -0.96 -19.56
C SER A 153 9.82 -1.97 -20.09
N MET A 154 10.49 -2.71 -19.19
CA MET A 154 11.43 -3.77 -19.52
C MET A 154 10.77 -5.15 -19.65
N LEU A 155 9.49 -5.29 -19.27
CA LEU A 155 8.76 -6.54 -19.49
C LEU A 155 8.42 -6.67 -20.98
N PRO A 156 8.66 -7.84 -21.59
CA PRO A 156 8.25 -8.10 -22.97
C PRO A 156 6.73 -8.03 -23.11
N LYS A 157 6.25 -7.48 -24.22
CA LYS A 157 4.83 -7.54 -24.62
C LYS A 157 4.52 -8.88 -25.26
#